data_AF-A0A6P4AAZ4-F1
#
_entry.id   AF-A0A6P4AAZ4-F1
#
_cell.length_a   1.000
_cell.length_b   1.000
_cell.length_c   1.000
_cell.angle_alpha   90.00
_cell.angle_beta   90.00
_cell.angle_gamma   90.00
#
_symmetry.space_group_name_H-M   'P 1'
#
loop_
_entity.id
_entity.type
_entity.pdbx_description
1 polymer ?
#
loop_
_entity_poly.entity_id
_entity_poly.type
_entity_poly.pdbx_seq_one_letter_code
_entity_poly.pdbx_strand_id
1 'polypeptide(L)'
;MQAATTEVLKGKQLKDSFNTIVLHETITQILDAFMSAKSPHHWLDYLMPEDARLPKPATVSNSDEILSDTTEFDELMAETRAVLTSAEFGSVAEMALKAVVDVVVKDMEMQFGGDNLTSGLPLARLLPRVTQMGPILVEEPSKKKKKISYE
;
A
#
# COMPACT_ATOMS: atom_id res chain seq x y z
N MET A 1 0.65 -7.16 -3.68
CA MET A 1 0.27 -6.12 -4.66
C MET A 1 0.28 -6.62 -6.10
N GLN A 2 1.42 -7.04 -6.66
CA GLN A 2 1.52 -7.44 -8.09
C GLN A 2 0.49 -8.48 -8.52
N ALA A 3 0.30 -9.56 -7.74
CA ALA A 3 -0.69 -10.59 -8.09
C ALA A 3 -2.13 -10.05 -8.17
N ALA A 4 -2.51 -9.14 -7.25
CA ALA A 4 -3.82 -8.50 -7.27
C ALA A 4 -3.98 -7.60 -8.52
N THR A 5 -2.94 -6.82 -8.85
CA THR A 5 -2.91 -6.03 -10.08
C THR A 5 -3.05 -6.89 -11.33
N THR A 6 -2.32 -8.01 -11.40
CA THR A 6 -2.40 -8.94 -12.54
C THR A 6 -3.80 -9.54 -12.69
N GLU A 7 -4.46 -9.90 -11.58
CA GLU A 7 -5.81 -10.46 -11.65
C GLU A 7 -6.85 -9.40 -12.05
N VAL A 8 -6.81 -8.19 -11.47
CA VAL A 8 -7.78 -7.12 -11.81
C VAL A 8 -7.60 -6.61 -13.23
N LEU A 9 -6.36 -6.51 -13.73
CA LEU A 9 -6.09 -6.08 -15.11
C LEU A 9 -6.19 -7.21 -16.14
N LYS A 10 -6.51 -8.43 -15.71
CA LYS A 10 -6.64 -9.57 -16.61
C LYS A 10 -7.70 -9.31 -17.67
N GLY A 11 -7.32 -9.51 -18.94
CA GLY A 11 -8.19 -9.26 -20.09
C GLY A 11 -8.33 -7.79 -20.49
N LYS A 12 -7.77 -6.82 -19.75
CA LYS A 12 -7.67 -5.44 -20.20
C LYS A 12 -6.63 -5.32 -21.32
N GLN A 13 -6.93 -4.51 -22.32
CA GLN A 13 -6.03 -4.20 -23.43
C GLN A 13 -5.48 -2.78 -23.29
N LEU A 14 -4.28 -2.56 -23.84
CA LEU A 14 -3.61 -1.26 -23.84
C LEU A 14 -4.40 -0.13 -24.53
N LYS A 15 -5.34 -0.49 -25.41
CA LYS A 15 -6.24 0.44 -26.12
C LYS A 15 -7.51 0.78 -25.34
N ASP A 16 -7.80 0.06 -24.26
CA ASP A 16 -9.02 0.26 -23.48
C ASP A 16 -9.01 1.67 -22.88
N SER A 17 -10.15 2.35 -22.96
CA SER A 17 -10.31 3.71 -22.46
C SER A 17 -10.57 3.70 -20.96
N PHE A 18 -9.80 4.49 -20.23
CA PHE A 18 -9.90 4.70 -18.79
C PHE A 18 -10.19 6.18 -18.54
N ASN A 19 -11.36 6.46 -17.98
CA ASN A 19 -11.68 7.77 -17.42
C ASN A 19 -11.44 7.77 -15.90
N THR A 20 -11.65 8.91 -15.25
CA THR A 20 -11.46 9.07 -13.79
C THR A 20 -12.23 8.03 -12.98
N ILE A 21 -13.46 7.69 -13.38
CA ILE A 21 -14.30 6.71 -12.69
C ILE A 21 -13.71 5.30 -12.82
N VAL A 22 -13.39 4.87 -14.04
CA VAL A 22 -12.82 3.54 -14.30
C VAL A 22 -11.45 3.39 -13.63
N LEU A 23 -10.64 4.45 -13.61
CA LEU A 23 -9.34 4.46 -12.93
C LEU A 23 -9.50 4.28 -11.43
N HIS A 24 -10.38 5.08 -10.80
CA HIS A 24 -10.68 4.99 -9.37
C HIS A 24 -11.16 3.60 -8.98
N GLU A 25 -12.14 3.07 -9.72
CA GLU A 25 -12.71 1.76 -9.48
C GLU A 25 -11.65 0.67 -9.64
N THR A 26 -10.81 0.76 -10.68
CA THR A 26 -9.74 -0.23 -10.92
C THR A 26 -8.71 -0.23 -9.79
N ILE A 27 -8.27 0.94 -9.31
CA ILE A 27 -7.30 1.02 -8.20
C ILE A 27 -7.94 0.47 -6.92
N THR A 28 -9.21 0.80 -6.65
CA THR A 28 -9.95 0.30 -5.50
C THR A 28 -10.09 -1.22 -5.55
N GLN A 29 -10.43 -1.80 -6.70
CA GLN A 29 -10.50 -3.26 -6.88
C GLN A 29 -9.14 -3.93 -6.66
N ILE A 30 -8.03 -3.32 -7.09
CA ILE A 30 -6.68 -3.82 -6.83
C ILE A 30 -6.39 -3.82 -5.32
N LEU A 31 -6.78 -2.76 -4.62
CA LEU A 31 -6.61 -2.64 -3.17
C LEU A 31 -7.44 -3.69 -2.43
N ASP A 32 -8.72 -3.83 -2.77
CA ASP A 32 -9.62 -4.81 -2.17
C ASP A 32 -9.11 -6.25 -2.42
N ALA A 33 -8.69 -6.55 -3.66
CA ALA A 33 -8.08 -7.82 -4.00
C ALA A 33 -6.76 -8.05 -3.26
N PHE A 34 -5.96 -7.02 -3.03
CA PHE A 34 -4.71 -7.14 -2.26
C PHE A 34 -4.97 -7.43 -0.78
N MET A 35 -5.92 -6.75 -0.15
CA MET A 35 -6.24 -6.94 1.27
C MET A 35 -6.99 -8.26 1.52
N SER A 36 -7.68 -8.81 0.53
CA SER A 36 -8.42 -10.08 0.63
C SER A 36 -7.67 -11.32 0.11
N ALA A 37 -6.53 -11.17 -0.58
CA ALA A 37 -5.86 -12.28 -1.25
C ALA A 37 -5.09 -13.22 -0.32
N LYS A 38 -5.17 -14.53 -0.62
CA LYS A 38 -4.39 -15.69 -0.09
C LYS A 38 -4.52 -15.98 1.40
N SER A 39 -4.44 -14.98 2.26
CA SER A 39 -4.63 -15.04 3.71
C SER A 39 -4.98 -13.63 4.18
N PRO A 40 -5.97 -13.44 5.07
CA PRO A 40 -6.49 -12.12 5.47
C PRO A 40 -5.45 -11.14 6.07
N HIS A 41 -4.21 -11.58 6.26
CA HIS A 41 -3.16 -10.85 6.94
C HIS A 41 -1.83 -10.74 6.19
N HIS A 42 -1.70 -11.23 4.94
CA HIS A 42 -0.43 -11.14 4.19
C HIS A 42 0.06 -9.70 3.95
N TRP A 43 -0.86 -8.73 3.96
CA TRP A 43 -0.49 -7.33 3.85
C TRP A 43 0.14 -6.78 5.15
N LEU A 44 -0.07 -7.45 6.30
CA LEU A 44 0.52 -7.09 7.58
C LEU A 44 2.01 -7.42 7.66
N ASP A 45 2.49 -8.36 6.84
CA ASP A 45 3.92 -8.72 6.78
C ASP A 45 4.79 -7.53 6.32
N TYR A 46 4.19 -6.53 5.67
CA TYR A 46 4.85 -5.27 5.33
C TYR A 46 5.03 -4.34 6.54
N LEU A 47 4.24 -4.52 7.60
CA LEU A 47 4.27 -3.73 8.83
C LEU A 47 5.05 -4.43 9.93
N MET A 48 4.90 -5.76 10.03
CA MET A 48 5.54 -6.54 11.08
C MET A 48 5.72 -8.00 10.64
N PRO A 49 6.91 -8.60 10.84
CA PRO A 49 7.15 -10.00 10.48
C PRO A 49 6.33 -10.97 11.34
N GLU A 50 6.03 -12.13 10.76
CA GLU A 50 5.30 -13.23 11.41
C GLU A 50 5.99 -13.77 12.66
N ASP A 51 7.32 -13.82 12.64
CA ASP A 51 8.17 -14.17 13.77
C ASP A 51 8.94 -12.93 14.24
N ALA A 52 8.48 -12.29 15.31
CA ALA A 52 9.23 -11.24 16.00
C ALA A 52 10.47 -11.79 16.76
N ARG A 53 10.62 -13.12 16.79
CA ARG A 53 11.76 -13.78 17.44
C ARG A 53 13.01 -13.56 16.59
N LEU A 54 13.87 -12.66 17.06
CA LEU A 54 15.23 -12.53 16.54
C LEU A 54 15.89 -13.93 16.49
N PRO A 55 16.67 -14.26 15.44
CA PRO A 55 17.43 -15.49 15.41
C PRO A 55 18.33 -15.53 16.66
N LYS A 56 18.03 -16.45 17.58
CA LYS A 56 18.84 -16.65 18.79
C LYS A 56 20.27 -16.97 18.33
N PRO A 57 21.30 -16.18 18.71
CA PRO A 57 22.67 -16.57 18.40
C PRO A 57 22.90 -17.94 19.03
N ALA A 58 23.45 -18.86 18.24
CA ALA A 58 23.68 -20.24 18.65
C ALA A 58 24.73 -20.29 19.77
N THR A 59 24.28 -20.18 21.02
CA THR A 59 25.14 -20.44 22.19
C THR A 59 24.92 -21.89 22.63
N VAL A 60 26.02 -22.65 22.57
CA VAL A 60 26.13 -24.05 22.97
C VAL A 60 25.92 -24.21 24.49
N SER A 61 25.02 -25.14 24.84
CA SER A 61 24.94 -26.01 26.04
C SER A 61 25.19 -25.44 27.45
N ASN A 62 24.17 -25.48 28.31
CA ASN A 62 24.12 -26.45 29.42
C ASN A 62 22.72 -26.55 30.06
N SER A 63 22.53 -27.68 30.72
CA SER A 63 21.36 -28.32 31.32
C SER A 63 20.42 -27.48 32.20
N ASP A 64 19.14 -27.87 32.15
CA ASP A 64 18.04 -27.65 33.10
C ASP A 64 17.68 -26.21 33.47
N GLU A 65 16.74 -25.68 32.68
CA GLU A 65 15.57 -24.85 33.06
C GLU A 65 15.22 -23.98 31.84
N ILE A 66 14.54 -24.56 30.84
CA ILE A 66 14.04 -23.78 29.70
C ILE A 66 12.73 -23.12 30.13
N LEU A 67 12.82 -22.19 31.08
CA LEU A 67 11.87 -21.09 31.13
C LEU A 67 12.23 -20.22 29.94
N SER A 68 11.45 -20.30 28.86
CA SER A 68 11.58 -19.31 27.79
C SER A 68 11.08 -18.00 28.38
N ASP A 69 12.01 -17.21 28.92
CA ASP A 69 11.73 -15.87 29.40
C ASP A 69 11.36 -15.04 28.17
N THR A 70 10.07 -14.99 27.85
CA THR A 70 9.54 -14.05 26.87
C THR A 70 9.84 -12.67 27.41
N THR A 71 10.64 -11.92 26.66
CA THR A 71 11.03 -10.57 27.07
C THR A 71 9.81 -9.65 26.98
N GLU A 72 9.80 -8.54 27.72
CA GLU A 72 8.76 -7.50 27.58
C GLU A 72 8.62 -7.02 26.12
N PHE A 73 9.71 -7.08 25.35
CA PHE A 73 9.71 -6.81 23.91
C PHE A 73 8.93 -7.86 23.11
N ASP A 74 9.10 -9.15 23.43
CA ASP A 74 8.35 -10.23 22.77
C ASP A 74 6.85 -10.11 23.05
N GLU A 75 6.48 -9.70 24.26
CA GLU A 75 5.09 -9.41 24.64
C GLU A 75 4.54 -8.22 23.85
N LEU A 76 5.28 -7.09 23.80
CA LEU A 76 4.88 -5.91 23.04
C LEU A 76 4.70 -6.21 21.54
N MET A 77 5.59 -7.01 20.95
CA MET A 77 5.50 -7.41 19.55
C MET A 77 4.28 -8.32 19.32
N ALA A 78 3.97 -9.22 20.26
CA ALA A 78 2.77 -10.07 20.18
C ALA A 78 1.48 -9.25 20.30
N GLU A 79 1.42 -8.30 21.23
CA GLU A 79 0.28 -7.38 21.38
C GLU A 79 0.09 -6.51 20.14
N THR A 80 1.18 -5.96 19.62
CA THR A 80 1.16 -5.17 18.38
C THR A 80 0.62 -6.01 17.22
N ARG A 81 1.04 -7.29 17.12
CA ARG A 81 0.48 -8.21 16.12
C ARG A 81 -1.01 -8.38 16.28
N ALA A 82 -1.48 -8.60 17.52
CA ALA A 82 -2.89 -8.80 17.81
C ALA A 82 -3.71 -7.59 17.35
N VAL A 83 -3.24 -6.36 17.65
CA VAL A 83 -3.86 -5.12 17.17
C VAL A 83 -3.86 -5.05 15.64
N LEU A 84 -2.72 -5.30 14.99
CA LEU A 84 -2.63 -5.25 13.53
C LEU A 84 -3.55 -6.26 12.83
N THR A 85 -3.76 -7.44 13.43
CA THR A 85 -4.67 -8.48 12.92
C THR A 85 -6.14 -8.23 13.25
N SER A 86 -6.46 -7.24 14.09
CA SER A 86 -7.83 -6.95 14.50
C SER A 86 -8.69 -6.44 13.34
N ALA A 87 -9.99 -6.73 13.38
CA ALA A 87 -10.93 -6.26 12.37
C ALA A 87 -11.08 -4.74 12.40
N GLU A 88 -11.00 -4.14 13.59
CA GLU A 88 -11.05 -2.70 13.82
C GLU A 88 -9.88 -2.00 13.13
N PHE A 89 -8.65 -2.48 13.33
CA PHE A 89 -7.48 -1.94 12.64
C PHE A 89 -7.57 -2.15 11.13
N GLY A 90 -7.98 -3.35 10.69
CA GLY A 90 -8.19 -3.65 9.28
C GLY A 90 -9.17 -2.68 8.60
N SER A 91 -10.30 -2.38 9.24
CA SER A 91 -11.29 -1.42 8.74
C SER A 91 -10.72 -0.01 8.65
N VAL A 92 -9.95 0.43 9.65
CA VAL A 92 -9.30 1.76 9.63
C VAL A 92 -8.27 1.84 8.51
N ALA A 93 -7.45 0.79 8.33
CA ALA A 93 -6.45 0.72 7.27
C ALA A 93 -7.10 0.75 5.88
N GLU A 94 -8.17 -0.02 5.67
CA GLU A 94 -8.95 -0.02 4.44
C GLU A 94 -9.51 1.37 4.13
N MET A 95 -10.14 2.02 5.11
CA MET A 95 -10.68 3.38 4.95
C MET A 95 -9.58 4.40 4.61
N ALA A 96 -8.45 4.33 5.32
CA ALA A 96 -7.32 5.23 5.09
C ALA A 96 -6.74 5.06 3.68
N LEU A 97 -6.56 3.81 3.22
CA LEU A 97 -6.05 3.52 1.89
C LEU A 97 -7.05 3.95 0.80
N LYS A 98 -8.35 3.75 0.99
CA LYS A 98 -9.39 4.25 0.06
C LYS A 98 -9.39 5.77 -0.04
N ALA A 99 -9.24 6.47 1.08
CA ALA A 99 -9.09 7.93 1.07
C ALA A 99 -7.82 8.39 0.32
N VAL A 100 -6.72 7.64 0.40
CA VAL A 100 -5.52 7.92 -0.42
C VAL A 100 -5.81 7.72 -1.91
N VAL A 101 -6.56 6.69 -2.30
CA VAL A 101 -6.97 6.50 -3.71
C VAL A 101 -7.77 7.71 -4.23
N ASP A 102 -8.70 8.23 -3.43
CA ASP A 102 -9.48 9.43 -3.80
C ASP A 102 -8.55 10.63 -4.08
N VAL A 103 -7.56 10.86 -3.21
CA VAL A 103 -6.58 11.94 -3.38
C VAL A 103 -5.70 11.71 -4.60
N VAL A 104 -5.18 10.49 -4.81
CA VAL A 104 -4.32 10.15 -5.95
C VAL A 104 -5.03 10.39 -7.27
N VAL A 105 -6.28 9.91 -7.40
CA VAL A 105 -7.05 10.05 -8.64
C VAL A 105 -7.35 11.53 -8.92
N LYS A 106 -7.69 12.28 -7.87
CA LYS A 106 -7.91 13.72 -7.97
C LYS A 106 -6.64 14.48 -8.37
N ASP A 107 -5.49 14.14 -7.80
CA ASP A 107 -4.21 14.73 -8.16
C ASP A 107 -3.80 14.40 -9.60
N MET A 108 -4.10 13.18 -10.06
CA MET A 108 -3.90 12.81 -11.46
C MET A 108 -4.81 13.61 -12.41
N GLU A 109 -6.05 13.87 -12.01
CA GLU A 109 -6.95 14.75 -12.74
C GLU A 109 -6.42 16.20 -12.76
N MET A 110 -5.88 16.73 -11.68
CA MET A 110 -5.32 18.09 -11.68
C MET A 110 -4.03 18.20 -12.51
N GLN A 111 -3.13 17.21 -12.41
CA GLN A 111 -1.81 17.29 -13.05
C GLN A 111 -1.83 16.89 -14.53
N PHE A 112 -2.74 15.99 -14.91
CA PHE A 112 -2.80 15.44 -16.26
C PHE A 112 -4.15 15.65 -16.95
N GLY A 113 -5.09 16.31 -16.27
CA GLY A 113 -6.42 16.64 -16.78
C GLY A 113 -6.43 18.01 -17.46
N GLY A 114 -6.29 17.96 -18.78
CA GLY A 114 -7.26 18.68 -19.62
C GLY A 114 -8.45 17.75 -19.91
N ASP A 115 -9.24 18.05 -20.95
CA ASP A 115 -10.41 17.27 -21.43
C ASP A 115 -10.18 15.75 -21.63
N ASN A 116 -8.95 15.25 -21.57
CA ASN A 116 -8.57 13.90 -21.97
C ASN A 116 -8.77 12.81 -20.90
N LEU A 117 -8.65 13.10 -19.60
CA LEU A 117 -8.86 12.05 -18.57
C LEU A 117 -10.34 11.92 -18.20
N THR A 118 -11.07 13.02 -18.23
CA THR A 118 -12.53 13.04 -18.03
C THR A 118 -13.27 12.35 -19.18
N SER A 119 -12.83 12.55 -20.44
CA SER A 119 -13.39 11.86 -21.62
C SER A 119 -12.85 10.44 -21.84
N GLY A 120 -11.72 10.10 -21.20
CA GLY A 120 -11.13 8.77 -21.21
C GLY A 120 -9.84 8.68 -22.03
N LEU A 121 -8.85 8.00 -21.45
CA LEU A 121 -7.51 7.84 -21.99
C LEU A 121 -7.18 6.35 -22.20
N PRO A 122 -6.56 5.96 -23.33
CA PRO A 122 -6.09 4.58 -23.51
C PRO A 122 -5.13 4.16 -22.39
N LEU A 123 -5.28 2.94 -21.88
CA LEU A 123 -4.44 2.40 -20.79
C LEU A 123 -2.93 2.55 -21.07
N ALA A 124 -2.48 2.36 -22.32
CA ALA A 124 -1.09 2.60 -22.73
C ALA A 124 -0.56 3.99 -22.38
N ARG A 125 -1.40 5.02 -22.49
CA ARG A 125 -1.05 6.42 -22.19
C ARG A 125 -1.27 6.76 -20.71
N LEU A 126 -2.08 5.97 -20.01
CA LEU A 126 -2.34 6.13 -18.59
C LEU A 126 -1.21 5.58 -17.73
N LEU A 127 -0.64 4.43 -18.09
CA LEU A 127 0.42 3.77 -17.32
C LEU A 127 1.61 4.69 -16.99
N PRO A 128 2.19 5.47 -17.93
CA PRO A 128 3.26 6.39 -17.60
C PRO A 128 2.86 7.48 -16.59
N ARG A 129 1.59 7.92 -16.61
CA ARG A 129 1.07 8.93 -15.68
C ARG A 129 0.92 8.36 -14.26
N VAL A 130 0.44 7.12 -14.16
CA VAL A 130 0.37 6.40 -12.87
C VAL A 130 1.78 6.24 -12.29
N THR A 131 2.77 5.87 -13.10
CA THR A 131 4.17 5.76 -12.66
C THR A 131 4.73 7.08 -12.14
N GLN A 132 4.33 8.22 -12.72
CA GLN A 132 4.77 9.55 -12.28
C GLN A 132 4.19 9.96 -10.92
N MET A 133 3.12 9.31 -10.43
CA MET A 133 2.55 9.63 -9.10
C MET A 133 3.36 9.07 -7.95
N GLY A 134 4.12 7.99 -8.14
CA GLY A 134 4.91 7.36 -7.08
C GLY A 134 5.77 8.36 -6.28
N PRO A 135 6.63 9.16 -6.93
CA PRO A 135 7.44 10.16 -6.24
C PRO A 135 6.61 11.24 -5.51
N ILE A 136 5.49 11.66 -6.07
CA ILE A 136 4.63 12.73 -5.51
C ILE A 136 3.98 12.28 -4.20
N LEU A 137 3.60 11.01 -4.12
CA LEU A 137 2.98 10.43 -2.93
C LEU A 137 3.97 10.23 -1.78
N VAL A 138 5.26 10.09 -2.09
CA VAL A 138 6.33 9.85 -1.12
C VAL A 138 7.05 11.15 -0.74
N GLU A 139 6.89 12.23 -1.52
CA GLU A 139 7.54 13.51 -1.27
C GLU A 139 6.94 14.21 -0.03
N GLU A 140 7.77 14.48 0.98
CA GLU A 140 7.35 15.23 2.15
C GLU A 140 6.87 16.64 1.77
N PRO A 141 5.70 17.09 2.25
CA PRO A 141 5.11 18.38 1.88
C PRO A 141 6.02 19.59 2.21
N SER A 142 6.97 19.43 3.13
CA SER A 142 7.94 20.46 3.56
C SER A 142 9.06 20.75 2.54
N LYS A 143 9.27 19.88 1.54
CA LYS A 143 10.36 20.02 0.55
C LYS A 143 9.97 20.77 -0.72
N LYS A 144 8.72 21.26 -0.82
CA LYS A 144 8.31 22.23 -1.85
C LYS A 144 9.03 23.56 -1.60
N LYS A 145 10.30 23.65 -1.98
CA LYS A 145 11.08 24.90 -1.96
C LYS A 145 10.33 25.88 -2.85
N LYS A 146 9.68 26.88 -2.23
CA LYS A 146 9.25 28.09 -2.89
C LYS A 146 10.47 28.66 -3.61
N LYS A 147 10.56 28.47 -4.91
CA LYS A 147 11.50 29.20 -5.76
C LYS A 147 10.93 30.61 -5.87
N ILE A 148 11.16 31.42 -4.84
CA ILE A 148 10.95 32.86 -4.91
C ILE A 148 12.14 33.38 -5.72
N SER A 149 11.94 33.55 -7.03
CA SER A 149 12.84 34.37 -7.84
C SER A 149 12.62 35.81 -7.39
N TYR A 150 13.65 36.42 -6.83
CA TYR A 150 13.77 37.87 -6.80
C TYR A 150 14.36 38.28 -8.15
N GLU A 151 13.56 38.93 -8.99
CA GLU A 151 14.05 39.90 -9.97
C GLU A 151 14.25 41.26 -9.27
#